data_AF-A0A644WSR2-F1
#
_entry.id   AF-A0A644WSR2-F1
#
_cell.length_a   1.000
_cell.length_b   1.000
_cell.length_c   1.000
_cell.angle_alpha   90.00
_cell.angle_beta   90.00
_cell.angle_gamma   90.00
#
_symmetry.space_group_name_H-M   'P 1'
#
loop_
_entity.id
_entity.type
_entity.pdbx_description
1 polymer ?
#
loop_
_entity_poly.entity_id
_entity_poly.type
_entity_poly.pdbx_seq_one_letter_code
_entity_poly.pdbx_strand_id
1 'polypeptide(L)'
;MDDIKAFITGVNSRQKKSFEQLFQLFYKELVYFSGLLQKNSEDAEDVVTDVLIQLWESKYTFDNVNYLRSFLYTAVKNKTINKIHRDKKVNKDSSIFNVIPDNETIISSIVDAQVLSIINYSIDQLPDECGKIMRMILEGYSCAEIAIKLNLAPSTVRAQKRRGISILREKLPKDLFFILFSHF
;
A
#
# COMPACT_ATOMS: atom_id res chain seq x y z
N MET A 1 -7.05 19.19 13.22
CA MET A 1 -8.03 18.23 13.78
C MET A 1 -9.36 18.31 13.03
N ASP A 2 -9.80 19.52 12.65
CA ASP A 2 -11.03 19.72 11.88
C ASP A 2 -10.99 19.16 10.46
N ASP A 3 -9.85 19.28 9.76
CA ASP A 3 -9.71 18.73 8.39
C ASP A 3 -9.85 17.20 8.33
N ILE A 4 -9.35 16.49 9.36
CA ILE A 4 -9.42 15.02 9.44
C ILE A 4 -10.86 14.56 9.69
N LYS A 5 -11.58 15.25 10.57
CA LYS A 5 -13.01 14.98 10.80
C LYS A 5 -13.83 15.27 9.54
N ALA A 6 -13.60 16.41 8.91
CA ALA A 6 -14.26 16.79 7.67
C ALA A 6 -14.03 15.77 6.55
N PHE A 7 -12.79 15.27 6.42
CA PHE A 7 -12.45 14.21 5.49
C PHE A 7 -13.27 12.93 5.74
N ILE A 8 -13.30 12.42 6.97
CA ILE A 8 -14.03 11.19 7.30
C ILE A 8 -15.54 11.36 7.14
N THR A 9 -16.10 12.49 7.58
CA THR A 9 -17.52 12.79 7.36
C THR A 9 -17.85 12.85 5.87
N GLY A 10 -16.98 13.45 5.06
CA GLY A 10 -17.14 13.51 3.62
C GLY A 10 -17.02 12.14 2.94
N VAL A 11 -16.09 11.28 3.37
CA VAL A 11 -16.02 9.88 2.94
C VAL A 11 -17.31 9.16 3.29
N ASN A 12 -17.78 9.22 4.54
CA ASN A 12 -19.00 8.55 5.00
C ASN A 12 -20.27 9.02 4.26
N SER A 13 -20.33 10.28 3.84
CA SER A 13 -21.44 10.85 3.07
C SER A 13 -21.26 10.80 1.55
N ARG A 14 -20.22 10.10 1.06
CA ARG A 14 -19.90 9.97 -0.38
C ARG A 14 -19.77 11.31 -1.09
N GLN A 15 -19.15 12.28 -0.41
CA GLN A 15 -18.80 13.54 -1.03
C GLN A 15 -17.65 13.34 -2.02
N LYS A 16 -17.89 13.75 -3.27
CA LYS A 16 -16.93 13.64 -4.38
C LYS A 16 -15.54 14.14 -3.99
N LYS A 17 -15.45 15.33 -3.39
CA LYS A 17 -14.18 15.95 -2.98
C LYS A 17 -13.39 15.09 -1.98
N SER A 18 -14.06 14.50 -0.99
CA SER A 18 -13.40 13.65 -0.01
C SER A 18 -12.98 12.31 -0.60
N PHE A 19 -13.72 11.78 -1.57
CA PHE A 19 -13.30 10.58 -2.31
C PHE A 19 -12.15 10.84 -3.28
N GLU A 20 -12.10 12.00 -3.93
CA GLU A 20 -10.93 12.43 -4.72
C GLU A 20 -9.68 12.49 -3.83
N GLN A 21 -9.81 13.05 -2.63
CA GLN A 21 -8.73 13.05 -1.64
C GLN A 21 -8.35 11.63 -1.20
N LEU A 22 -9.33 10.76 -0.95
CA LEU A 22 -9.08 9.35 -0.61
C LEU A 22 -8.30 8.66 -1.75
N PHE A 23 -8.70 8.86 -2.99
CA PHE A 23 -8.02 8.30 -4.16
C PHE A 23 -6.57 8.80 -4.24
N GLN A 24 -6.35 10.11 -4.10
CA GLN A 24 -5.00 10.70 -4.12
C GLN A 24 -4.10 10.15 -3.01
N LEU A 25 -4.66 9.91 -1.82
CA LEU A 25 -3.91 9.44 -0.65
C LEU A 25 -3.60 7.94 -0.71
N PHE A 26 -4.54 7.11 -1.12
CA PHE A 26 -4.46 5.66 -0.93
C PHE A 26 -4.23 4.87 -2.23
N TYR A 27 -4.61 5.37 -3.40
CA TYR A 27 -4.61 4.56 -4.63
C TYR A 27 -3.23 3.95 -4.94
N LYS A 28 -2.19 4.78 -5.05
CA LYS A 28 -0.83 4.30 -5.36
C LYS A 28 -0.28 3.37 -4.28
N GLU A 29 -0.56 3.68 -3.01
CA GLU A 29 -0.12 2.88 -1.85
C GLU A 29 -0.73 1.47 -1.88
N LEU A 30 -2.05 1.40 -2.16
CA LEU A 30 -2.79 0.16 -2.24
C LEU A 30 -2.46 -0.66 -3.50
N VAL A 31 -2.20 -0.01 -4.64
CA VAL A 31 -1.80 -0.70 -5.88
C VAL A 31 -0.45 -1.36 -5.67
N TYR A 32 0.48 -0.62 -5.06
CA TYR A 32 1.78 -1.16 -4.68
C TYR A 32 1.65 -2.37 -3.73
N PHE A 33 0.85 -2.23 -2.67
CA PHE A 33 0.58 -3.31 -1.72
C PHE A 33 -0.05 -4.55 -2.38
N SER A 34 -1.03 -4.35 -3.27
CA SER A 34 -1.65 -5.41 -4.05
C SER A 34 -0.61 -6.13 -4.93
N GLY A 35 0.26 -5.36 -5.60
CA GLY A 35 1.36 -5.88 -6.42
C GLY A 35 2.42 -6.65 -5.63
N LEU A 36 2.64 -6.37 -4.34
CA LEU A 36 3.51 -7.20 -3.50
C LEU A 36 2.93 -8.58 -3.21
N LEU A 37 1.60 -8.72 -3.23
CA LEU A 37 0.90 -9.96 -2.95
C LEU A 37 0.78 -10.88 -4.19
N GLN A 38 0.99 -10.35 -5.40
CA GLN A 38 0.80 -11.08 -6.66
C GLN A 38 1.96 -10.82 -7.64
N LYS A 39 2.42 -11.86 -8.36
CA LYS A 39 3.60 -11.72 -9.24
C LYS A 39 3.37 -10.89 -10.53
N ASN A 40 2.11 -10.56 -10.88
CA ASN A 40 1.75 -9.79 -12.08
C ASN A 40 1.15 -8.43 -11.70
N SER A 41 1.73 -7.33 -12.21
CA SER A 41 1.33 -5.97 -11.83
C SER A 41 0.05 -5.47 -12.51
N GLU A 42 -0.32 -5.98 -13.70
CA GLU A 42 -1.51 -5.52 -14.44
C GLU A 42 -2.81 -5.74 -13.65
N ASP A 43 -2.86 -6.77 -12.81
CA ASP A 43 -4.06 -7.09 -12.04
C ASP A 43 -4.25 -6.22 -10.77
N ALA A 44 -3.23 -5.46 -10.36
CA ALA A 44 -3.21 -4.77 -9.06
C ALA A 44 -4.06 -3.49 -9.08
N GLU A 45 -3.98 -2.74 -10.19
CA GLU A 45 -4.79 -1.54 -10.41
C GLU A 45 -6.28 -1.87 -10.45
N ASP A 46 -6.65 -2.95 -11.13
CA ASP A 46 -8.03 -3.44 -11.19
C ASP A 46 -8.55 -3.79 -9.80
N VAL A 47 -7.77 -4.52 -8.99
CA VAL A 47 -8.18 -4.89 -7.63
C VAL A 47 -8.46 -3.66 -6.79
N VAL A 48 -7.58 -2.68 -6.81
CA VAL A 48 -7.72 -1.46 -5.99
C VAL A 48 -8.87 -0.60 -6.49
N THR A 49 -8.97 -0.40 -7.80
CA THR A 49 -10.06 0.35 -8.43
C THR A 49 -11.40 -0.24 -8.03
N ASP A 50 -11.54 -1.57 -8.13
CA ASP A 50 -12.72 -2.28 -7.69
C ASP A 50 -13.04 -2.09 -6.21
N VAL A 51 -12.05 -2.16 -5.31
CA VAL A 51 -12.27 -1.93 -3.87
C VAL A 51 -12.77 -0.52 -3.63
N LEU A 52 -12.22 0.48 -4.31
CA LEU A 52 -12.62 1.88 -4.16
C LEU A 52 -14.02 2.14 -4.72
N ILE A 53 -14.37 1.54 -5.87
CA ILE A 53 -15.73 1.60 -6.44
C ILE A 53 -16.73 0.95 -5.47
N GLN A 54 -16.43 -0.25 -4.99
CA GLN A 54 -17.31 -0.93 -4.04
C GLN A 54 -17.46 -0.11 -2.75
N LEU A 55 -16.38 0.51 -2.26
CA LEU A 55 -16.48 1.40 -1.12
C LEU A 55 -17.39 2.60 -1.40
N TRP A 56 -17.26 3.24 -2.56
CA TRP A 56 -18.10 4.36 -3.00
C TRP A 56 -19.59 4.00 -3.03
N GLU A 57 -19.91 2.83 -3.60
CA GLU A 57 -21.29 2.34 -3.72
C GLU A 57 -21.86 1.81 -2.39
N SER A 58 -21.00 1.50 -1.43
CA SER A 58 -21.42 0.96 -0.14
C SER A 58 -22.08 2.00 0.77
N LYS A 59 -22.79 1.50 1.79
CA LYS A 59 -23.24 2.30 2.94
C LYS A 59 -22.29 2.20 4.15
N TYR A 60 -21.11 1.62 3.97
CA TYR A 60 -20.17 1.42 5.06
C TYR A 60 -19.59 2.76 5.54
N THR A 61 -19.43 2.91 6.85
CA THR A 61 -18.96 4.16 7.48
C THR A 61 -17.80 3.88 8.41
N PHE A 62 -16.98 4.90 8.62
CA PHE A 62 -15.77 4.82 9.43
C PHE A 62 -15.79 5.87 10.53
N ASP A 63 -15.41 5.47 11.74
CA ASP A 63 -15.29 6.38 12.88
C ASP A 63 -14.06 7.29 12.78
N ASN A 64 -13.00 6.84 12.11
CA ASN A 64 -11.75 7.57 11.97
C ASN A 64 -10.91 7.08 10.77
N VAL A 65 -9.84 7.84 10.46
CA VAL A 65 -8.93 7.55 9.33
C VAL A 65 -8.18 6.23 9.50
N ASN A 66 -7.84 5.83 10.72
CA ASN A 66 -7.14 4.57 10.95
C ASN A 66 -8.05 3.39 10.59
N TYR A 67 -9.33 3.46 10.97
CA TYR A 67 -10.30 2.43 10.62
C TYR A 67 -10.54 2.34 9.11
N LEU A 68 -10.68 3.50 8.43
CA LEU A 68 -10.74 3.55 6.97
C LEU A 68 -9.50 2.91 6.32
N ARG A 69 -8.30 3.27 6.78
CA ARG A 69 -7.04 2.73 6.27
C ARG A 69 -7.00 1.21 6.42
N SER A 70 -7.26 0.67 7.62
CA SER A 70 -7.24 -0.77 7.88
C SER A 70 -8.27 -1.54 7.06
N PHE A 71 -9.47 -0.97 6.89
CA PHE A 71 -10.48 -1.53 6.00
C PHE A 71 -9.97 -1.64 4.57
N LEU A 72 -9.42 -0.55 4.02
CA LEU A 72 -8.91 -0.52 2.63
C LEU A 72 -7.82 -1.58 2.41
N TYR A 73 -6.85 -1.67 3.31
CA TYR A 73 -5.79 -2.66 3.25
C TYR A 73 -6.30 -4.11 3.33
N THR A 74 -7.25 -4.36 4.24
CA THR A 74 -7.88 -5.67 4.38
C THR A 74 -8.68 -6.04 3.13
N ALA A 75 -9.47 -5.12 2.60
CA ALA A 75 -10.28 -5.33 1.40
C ALA A 75 -9.40 -5.64 0.18
N VAL A 76 -8.31 -4.89 0.00
CA VAL A 76 -7.34 -5.12 -1.09
C VAL A 76 -6.64 -6.47 -0.92
N LYS A 77 -6.12 -6.79 0.26
CA LYS A 77 -5.48 -8.10 0.56
C LYS A 77 -6.41 -9.25 0.22
N ASN A 78 -7.64 -9.21 0.73
CA ASN A 78 -8.62 -10.26 0.51
C ASN A 78 -9.01 -10.38 -0.95
N LYS A 79 -9.20 -9.26 -1.65
CA LYS A 79 -9.57 -9.28 -3.07
C LYS A 79 -8.42 -9.79 -3.95
N THR A 80 -7.18 -9.40 -3.66
CA THR A 80 -5.99 -9.95 -4.32
C THR A 80 -5.87 -11.45 -4.09
N ILE A 81 -5.96 -11.93 -2.85
CA ILE A 81 -5.90 -13.37 -2.53
C ILE A 81 -7.03 -14.14 -3.22
N ASN A 82 -8.25 -13.60 -3.20
CA ASN A 82 -9.39 -14.20 -3.89
C ASN A 82 -9.19 -14.28 -5.40
N LYS A 83 -8.57 -13.27 -6.03
CA LYS A 83 -8.23 -13.29 -7.46
C LYS A 83 -7.20 -14.39 -7.76
N ILE A 84 -6.12 -14.45 -6.98
CA ILE A 84 -5.10 -15.52 -7.07
C ILE A 84 -5.72 -16.92 -6.90
N HIS A 85 -6.71 -17.07 -6.00
CA HIS A 85 -7.37 -18.34 -5.73
C HIS A 85 -8.45 -18.69 -6.75
N ARG A 86 -9.16 -17.71 -7.32
CA ARG A 86 -10.14 -17.91 -8.41
C ARG A 86 -9.45 -18.40 -9.68
N ASP A 87 -8.26 -17.88 -9.98
CA ASP A 87 -7.41 -18.40 -11.05
C ASP A 87 -6.96 -19.86 -10.81
N LYS A 88 -7.17 -20.40 -9.60
CA LYS A 88 -6.82 -21.76 -9.17
C LYS A 88 -8.03 -22.67 -8.85
N LYS A 89 -9.28 -22.30 -9.23
CA LYS A 89 -10.57 -22.93 -8.86
C LYS A 89 -10.94 -22.76 -7.37
N VAL A 90 -11.97 -21.95 -7.09
CA VAL A 90 -13.11 -22.20 -6.15
C VAL A 90 -14.01 -20.94 -6.13
N ASN A 91 -15.30 -21.12 -6.39
CA ASN A 91 -16.34 -20.10 -6.24
C ASN A 91 -16.58 -19.81 -4.75
N LYS A 92 -16.24 -18.60 -4.31
CA LYS A 92 -16.78 -17.98 -3.09
C LYS A 92 -17.21 -16.55 -3.43
N ASP A 93 -18.41 -16.19 -2.96
CA ASP A 93 -19.01 -14.87 -3.15
C ASP A 93 -18.07 -13.74 -2.71
N SER A 94 -17.75 -12.85 -3.64
CA SER A 94 -16.73 -11.80 -3.53
C SER A 94 -17.29 -10.47 -3.05
N SER A 95 -18.13 -10.50 -2.02
CA SER A 95 -18.58 -9.28 -1.34
C SER A 95 -17.49 -8.84 -0.35
N ILE A 96 -16.92 -7.62 -0.53
CA ILE A 96 -16.00 -7.05 0.47
C ILE A 96 -16.69 -6.79 1.82
N PHE A 97 -18.02 -6.75 1.84
CA PHE A 97 -18.84 -6.47 3.03
C PHE A 97 -19.11 -7.70 3.90
N ASN A 98 -18.81 -8.91 3.41
CA ASN A 98 -18.86 -10.13 4.23
C ASN A 98 -17.68 -10.23 5.20
N VAL A 99 -16.78 -9.26 5.16
CA VAL A 99 -15.66 -9.11 6.09
C VAL A 99 -16.08 -8.07 7.12
N ILE A 100 -16.74 -8.53 8.19
CA ILE A 100 -16.69 -7.82 9.47
C ILE A 100 -15.38 -8.29 10.08
N PRO A 101 -14.30 -7.48 10.05
CA PRO A 101 -13.05 -7.91 10.66
C PRO A 101 -13.30 -7.98 12.17
N ASP A 102 -13.01 -9.12 12.79
CA ASP A 102 -12.99 -9.18 14.26
C ASP A 102 -11.85 -8.30 14.79
N ASN A 103 -11.88 -7.97 16.09
CA ASN A 103 -10.88 -7.07 16.67
C ASN A 103 -9.44 -7.54 16.44
N GLU A 104 -9.17 -8.85 16.37
CA GLU A 104 -7.82 -9.38 16.11
C GLU A 104 -7.39 -9.22 14.66
N THR A 105 -8.31 -9.38 13.71
CA THR A 105 -8.10 -9.15 12.28
C THR A 105 -7.96 -7.65 11.98
N ILE A 106 -8.72 -6.81 12.69
CA ILE A 106 -8.53 -5.35 12.69
C ILE A 106 -7.15 -5.01 13.24
N ILE A 107 -6.72 -5.59 14.37
CA ILE A 107 -5.41 -5.32 14.95
C ILE A 107 -4.29 -5.80 14.02
N SER A 108 -4.38 -7.00 13.43
CA SER A 108 -3.39 -7.50 12.46
C SER A 108 -3.31 -6.65 11.19
N SER A 109 -4.44 -6.19 10.66
CA SER A 109 -4.48 -5.33 9.46
C SER A 109 -4.12 -3.87 9.75
N ILE A 110 -4.43 -3.36 10.96
CA ILE A 110 -3.89 -2.11 11.51
C ILE A 110 -2.36 -2.22 11.59
N VAL A 111 -1.83 -3.32 12.11
CA VAL A 111 -0.39 -3.56 12.21
C VAL A 111 0.23 -3.59 10.81
N ASP A 112 -0.34 -4.32 9.85
CA ASP A 112 0.15 -4.38 8.46
C ASP A 112 0.13 -2.99 7.77
N ALA A 113 -0.94 -2.21 7.94
CA ALA A 113 -1.08 -0.89 7.32
C ALA A 113 -0.23 0.20 8.01
N GLN A 114 -0.06 0.13 9.34
CA GLN A 114 0.86 0.99 10.08
C GLN A 114 2.30 0.67 9.71
N VAL A 115 2.63 -0.61 9.58
CA VAL A 115 3.93 -1.10 9.08
C VAL A 115 4.21 -0.52 7.71
N LEU A 116 3.30 -0.64 6.74
CA LEU A 116 3.52 -0.09 5.40
C LEU A 116 3.61 1.45 5.41
N SER A 117 2.82 2.12 6.26
CA SER A 117 2.88 3.57 6.40
C SER A 117 4.20 4.04 7.02
N ILE A 118 4.72 3.35 8.04
CA ILE A 118 6.03 3.64 8.65
C ILE A 118 7.15 3.42 7.64
N ILE A 119 7.03 2.38 6.81
CA ILE A 119 7.97 2.08 5.72
C ILE A 119 7.95 3.22 4.69
N ASN A 120 6.78 3.57 4.16
CA ASN A 120 6.63 4.64 3.16
C ASN A 120 7.10 5.99 3.70
N TYR A 121 6.71 6.34 4.92
CA TYR A 121 7.19 7.55 5.59
C TYR A 121 8.72 7.55 5.74
N SER A 122 9.32 6.43 6.11
CA SER A 122 10.78 6.34 6.27
C SER A 122 11.53 6.46 4.95
N ILE A 123 10.92 6.01 3.84
CA ILE A 123 11.44 6.18 2.47
C ILE A 123 11.31 7.64 2.01
N ASP A 124 10.19 8.30 2.31
CA ASP A 124 9.97 9.72 2.01
C ASP A 124 10.96 10.65 2.75
N GLN A 125 11.51 10.17 3.87
CA GLN A 125 12.52 10.87 4.66
C GLN A 125 13.97 10.56 4.22
N LEU A 126 14.16 9.90 3.07
CA LEU A 126 15.48 9.72 2.44
C LEU A 126 15.81 10.95 1.57
N PRO A 127 17.09 11.35 1.46
CA PRO A 127 17.50 12.41 0.54
C PRO A 127 17.06 12.10 -0.90
N ASP A 128 16.55 13.09 -1.64
CA ASP A 128 15.72 12.95 -2.85
C ASP A 128 16.16 11.86 -3.84
N GLU A 129 17.44 11.83 -4.24
CA GLU A 129 17.97 10.83 -5.19
C GLU A 129 18.00 9.41 -4.62
N CYS A 130 18.21 9.27 -3.31
CA CYS A 130 18.21 7.99 -2.62
C CYS A 130 16.79 7.46 -2.42
N GLY A 131 15.85 8.33 -2.03
CA GLY A 131 14.44 7.97 -1.87
C GLY A 131 13.81 7.48 -3.17
N LYS A 132 14.10 8.17 -4.29
CA LYS A 132 13.60 7.80 -5.62
C LYS A 132 14.09 6.41 -6.06
N ILE A 133 15.38 6.14 -5.89
CA ILE A 133 15.98 4.83 -6.24
C ILE A 133 15.40 3.73 -5.35
N MET A 134 15.27 3.96 -4.04
CA MET A 134 14.68 2.98 -3.12
C MET A 134 13.22 2.66 -3.45
N ARG A 135 12.43 3.66 -3.86
CA ARG A 135 11.04 3.45 -4.28
C ARG A 135 10.94 2.61 -5.55
N MET A 136 11.79 2.87 -6.55
CA MET A 136 11.83 2.05 -7.77
C MET A 136 12.28 0.60 -7.48
N ILE A 137 13.22 0.40 -6.55
CA ILE A 137 13.61 -0.96 -6.13
C ILE A 137 12.43 -1.69 -5.49
N LEU A 138 11.68 -0.99 -4.65
CA LEU A 138 10.48 -1.50 -4.01
C LEU A 138 9.39 -1.83 -5.02
N GLU A 139 9.22 -1.01 -6.06
CA GLU A 139 8.36 -1.24 -7.24
C GLU A 139 8.82 -2.42 -8.12
N GLY A 140 9.93 -3.09 -7.78
CA GLY A 140 10.40 -4.31 -8.44
C GLY A 140 11.44 -4.08 -9.54
N TYR A 141 11.87 -2.84 -9.78
CA TYR A 141 12.90 -2.56 -10.78
C TYR A 141 14.28 -3.03 -10.30
N SER A 142 15.01 -3.68 -11.20
CA SER A 142 16.42 -4.01 -11.00
C SER A 142 17.29 -2.74 -11.03
N CYS A 143 18.47 -2.81 -10.40
CA CYS A 143 19.43 -1.71 -10.45
C CYS A 143 19.87 -1.35 -11.87
N ALA A 144 19.82 -2.31 -12.81
CA ALA A 144 20.13 -2.09 -14.21
C ALA A 144 19.02 -1.29 -14.90
N GLU A 145 17.76 -1.65 -14.68
CA GLU A 145 16.61 -0.92 -15.23
C GLU A 145 16.53 0.51 -14.68
N ILE A 146 16.84 0.70 -13.41
CA ILE A 146 16.88 2.04 -12.78
C ILE A 146 18.02 2.88 -13.37
N ALA A 147 19.19 2.29 -13.58
CA ALA A 147 20.34 2.97 -14.20
C ALA A 147 19.98 3.49 -15.61
N ILE A 148 19.28 2.66 -16.40
CA ILE A 148 18.78 3.04 -17.72
C ILE A 148 17.71 4.13 -17.61
N LYS A 149 16.68 3.94 -16.76
CA LYS A 149 15.56 4.89 -16.60
C LYS A 149 15.98 6.27 -16.12
N LEU A 150 16.98 6.34 -15.24
CA LEU A 150 17.45 7.60 -14.65
C LEU A 150 18.70 8.16 -15.35
N ASN A 151 19.19 7.49 -16.41
CA ASN A 151 20.44 7.83 -17.08
C ASN A 151 21.62 7.97 -16.10
N LEU A 152 21.74 7.01 -15.19
CA LEU A 152 22.77 6.96 -14.15
C LEU A 152 23.72 5.79 -14.40
N ALA A 153 24.96 5.92 -13.90
CA ALA A 153 25.86 4.78 -13.86
C ALA A 153 25.31 3.68 -12.93
N PRO A 154 25.40 2.39 -13.28
CA PRO A 154 24.96 1.28 -12.40
C PRO A 154 25.65 1.30 -11.03
N SER A 155 26.89 1.80 -10.96
CA SER A 155 27.62 2.02 -9.71
C SER A 155 26.95 3.06 -8.81
N THR A 156 26.42 4.15 -9.39
CA THR A 156 25.68 5.19 -8.68
C THR A 156 24.38 4.63 -8.09
N VAL A 157 23.63 3.83 -8.87
CA VAL A 157 22.40 3.20 -8.37
C VAL A 157 22.68 2.24 -7.21
N ARG A 158 23.74 1.43 -7.31
CA ARG A 158 24.17 0.54 -6.22
C ARG A 158 24.61 1.29 -4.97
N ALA A 159 25.32 2.41 -5.14
CA ALA A 159 25.75 3.25 -4.03
C ALA A 159 24.55 3.89 -3.31
N GLN A 160 23.57 4.39 -4.08
CA GLN A 160 22.34 4.97 -3.52
C GLN A 160 21.43 3.92 -2.87
N LYS A 161 21.33 2.71 -3.44
CA LYS A 161 20.67 1.56 -2.79
C LYS A 161 21.30 1.26 -1.43
N ARG A 162 22.64 1.14 -1.38
CA ARG A 162 23.36 0.86 -0.12
C ARG A 162 23.13 1.96 0.91
N ARG A 163 23.15 3.22 0.48
CA ARG A 163 22.88 4.38 1.33
C ARG A 163 21.45 4.35 1.90
N GLY A 164 20.46 4.05 1.05
CA GLY A 164 19.05 3.93 1.45
C GLY A 164 18.83 2.83 2.48
N ILE A 165 19.41 1.65 2.26
CA ILE A 165 19.38 0.54 3.21
C ILE A 165 20.01 0.93 4.56
N SER A 166 21.15 1.63 4.53
CA SER A 166 21.82 2.08 5.77
C SER A 166 20.93 3.03 6.58
N ILE A 167 20.31 4.00 5.92
CA ILE A 167 19.45 4.98 6.60
C ILE A 167 18.18 4.31 7.12
N LEU A 168 17.56 3.42 6.34
CA LEU A 168 16.37 2.68 6.76
C LEU A 168 16.66 1.73 7.93
N ARG A 169 17.86 1.16 8.00
CA ARG A 169 18.30 0.34 9.14
C ARG A 169 18.37 1.13 10.45
N GLU A 170 18.72 2.41 10.38
CA GLU A 170 18.79 3.28 11.55
C GLU A 170 17.42 3.84 11.95
N LYS A 171 16.52 4.04 10.97
CA LYS A 171 15.21 4.65 11.19
C LYS A 171 14.09 3.65 11.51
N LEU A 172 14.21 2.39 11.10
CA LEU A 172 13.18 1.38 11.28
C LEU A 172 13.47 0.48 12.48
N PRO A 173 12.44 0.02 13.22
CA PRO A 173 12.56 -1.08 14.15
C PRO A 173 13.16 -2.32 13.47
N LYS A 174 13.98 -3.10 14.19
CA LYS A 174 14.71 -4.25 13.64
C LYS A 174 13.80 -5.24 12.91
N ASP A 175 12.67 -5.59 13.52
CA ASP A 175 11.72 -6.55 12.95
C ASP A 175 11.13 -6.05 11.62
N LEU A 176 10.87 -4.74 11.52
CA LEU A 176 10.36 -4.09 10.33
C LEU A 176 11.41 -4.01 9.21
N PHE A 177 12.66 -3.76 9.57
CA PHE A 177 13.79 -3.79 8.65
C PHE A 177 14.00 -5.21 8.07
N PHE A 178 13.90 -6.25 8.90
CA PHE A 178 14.03 -7.63 8.43
C PHE A 178 12.92 -8.02 7.45
N ILE A 179 11.68 -7.60 7.70
CA ILE A 179 10.54 -7.87 6.78
C ILE A 179 10.77 -7.22 5.41
N LEU A 180 11.29 -5.99 5.37
CA LEU A 180 11.53 -5.26 4.13
C LEU A 180 12.63 -5.86 3.25
N PHE A 181 13.67 -6.43 3.87
CA PHE A 181 14.90 -6.84 3.20
C PHE A 181 15.13 -8.35 3.21
N SER A 182 14.16 -9.16 3.68
CA SER A 182 14.22 -10.63 3.60
C SER A 182 14.02 -11.17 2.17
N HIS A 183 13.48 -10.35 1.27
CA HIS A 183 13.18 -10.70 -0.13
C HIS A 183 14.11 -10.04 -1.16
N PHE A 184 15.18 -9.36 -0.71
CA PHE A 184 16.16 -8.65 -1.56
C PHE A 184 17.57 -9.25 -1.52
#